data_AF-A0A0F9AMQ8-F1
#
_entry.id   AF-A0A0F9AMQ8-F1
#
_cell.length_a   1.000
_cell.length_b   1.000
_cell.length_c   1.000
_cell.angle_alpha   90.00
_cell.angle_beta   90.00
_cell.angle_gamma   90.00
#
_symmetry.space_group_name_H-M   'P 1'
#
loop_
_entity.id
_entity.type
_entity.pdbx_description
1 polymer ?
#
loop_
_entity_poly.entity_id
_entity_poly.type
_entity_poly.pdbx_seq_one_letter_code
_entity_poly.pdbx_strand_id
1 'polypeptide(L)' 'CKVMLEEAGVALLPGSNFGPGGAGFVRLCYATGQDKITEGLARMAKWLAERRRS' A
#
# COMPACT_ATOMS: atom_id res chain seq x y z
N CYS A 1 -6.12 -2.98 -4.97
CA CYS A 1 -4.77 -2.38 -4.83
C CYS A 1 -4.34 -1.45 -5.95
N LYS A 2 -4.99 -1.48 -7.14
CA LYS A 2 -4.61 -0.67 -8.32
C LYS A 2 -4.43 0.84 -8.01
N VAL A 3 -5.36 1.43 -7.28
CA VAL A 3 -5.35 2.86 -6.92
C VAL A 3 -4.08 3.28 -6.16
N MET A 4 -3.59 2.45 -5.22
CA MET A 4 -2.36 2.77 -4.46
C MET A 4 -1.12 2.80 -5.37
N LEU A 5 -1.08 1.94 -6.38
CA LEU A 5 0.00 1.94 -7.36
C LEU A 5 -0.09 3.16 -8.28
N GLU A 6 -1.29 3.45 -8.81
CA GLU A 6 -1.49 4.53 -9.79
C GLU A 6 -1.31 5.91 -9.19
N GLU A 7 -1.79 6.13 -7.97
CA GLU A 7 -1.82 7.47 -7.37
C GLU A 7 -0.71 7.72 -6.36
N ALA A 8 -0.26 6.69 -5.63
CA ALA A 8 0.82 6.83 -4.66
C ALA A 8 2.14 6.20 -5.13
N GLY A 9 2.15 5.49 -6.26
CA GLY A 9 3.36 4.81 -6.75
C GLY A 9 3.83 3.67 -5.85
N VAL A 10 2.92 3.03 -5.09
CA VAL A 10 3.25 1.94 -4.16
C VAL A 10 2.54 0.66 -4.58
N ALA A 11 3.33 -0.35 -4.98
CA ALA A 11 2.81 -1.66 -5.35
C ALA A 11 2.46 -2.49 -4.11
N LEU A 12 1.23 -2.98 -4.05
CA LEU A 12 0.71 -3.83 -2.98
C LEU A 12 0.03 -5.08 -3.57
N LEU A 13 0.12 -6.21 -2.86
CA LEU A 13 -0.65 -7.39 -3.22
C LEU A 13 -2.02 -7.37 -2.53
N PRO A 14 -3.12 -7.65 -3.25
CA PRO A 14 -4.43 -7.86 -2.62
C PRO A 14 -4.38 -9.03 -1.64
N GLY A 15 -4.93 -8.84 -0.44
CA GLY A 15 -5.03 -9.91 0.56
C GLY A 15 -5.92 -11.07 0.09
N SER A 16 -6.88 -10.81 -0.79
CA SER A 16 -7.73 -11.84 -1.42
C SER A 16 -6.94 -12.91 -2.18
N ASN A 17 -5.71 -12.62 -2.61
CA ASN A 17 -4.84 -13.61 -3.25
C ASN A 17 -4.37 -14.71 -2.27
N PHE A 18 -4.56 -14.50 -0.96
CA PHE A 18 -4.19 -15.43 0.12
C PHE A 18 -5.41 -16.11 0.73
N GLY A 19 -6.57 -16.03 0.07
CA GLY A 19 -7.82 -16.65 0.48
C GLY A 19 -8.86 -15.66 1.03
N PRO A 20 -10.07 -16.14 1.35
CA PRO A 20 -11.19 -15.29 1.76
C PRO A 20 -10.91 -14.44 3.01
N GLY A 21 -10.12 -14.97 3.95
CA GLY A 21 -9.73 -14.25 5.17
C GLY A 21 -8.86 -13.01 4.94
N GLY A 22 -8.29 -12.86 3.74
CA GLY A 22 -7.52 -11.68 3.34
C GLY A 22 -8.33 -10.59 2.63
N ALA A 23 -9.63 -10.79 2.42
CA ALA A 23 -10.49 -9.77 1.83
C ALA A 23 -10.49 -8.49 2.68
N GLY A 24 -10.33 -7.33 2.03
CA GLY A 24 -10.21 -6.03 2.71
C GLY A 24 -8.79 -5.68 3.18
N PHE A 25 -7.84 -6.62 3.12
CA PHE A 25 -6.44 -6.40 3.50
C PHE A 25 -5.51 -6.35 2.29
N VAL A 26 -4.26 -5.97 2.56
CA VAL A 26 -3.16 -5.92 1.60
C VAL A 26 -1.91 -6.53 2.20
N ARG A 27 -1.05 -7.13 1.36
CA ARG A 27 0.28 -7.61 1.77
C ARG A 27 1.36 -6.62 1.34
N LEU A 28 2.22 -6.26 2.30
CA LEU A 28 3.46 -5.53 2.09
C LEU A 28 4.65 -6.49 2.09
N CYS A 29 5.60 -6.27 1.20
CA CYS A 29 6.90 -6.95 1.21
C CYS A 29 7.95 -5.95 1.70
N TYR A 30 8.62 -6.27 2.81
CA TYR A 30 9.69 -5.44 3.38
C TYR A 30 11.09 -5.99 3.08
N ALA A 31 11.22 -7.01 2.21
CA ALA A 31 12.49 -7.56 1.78
C ALA A 31 13.16 -6.65 0.73
N THR A 32 13.48 -5.42 1.13
CA THR A 32 14.12 -4.38 0.31
C THR A 32 14.89 -3.38 1.19
N GLY A 33 15.50 -2.35 0.61
CA GLY A 33 16.22 -1.33 1.36
C GLY A 33 15.31 -0.52 2.29
N GLN A 34 15.84 -0.14 3.46
CA GLN A 34 15.10 0.64 4.47
C GLN A 34 14.67 2.01 3.96
N ASP A 35 15.47 2.61 3.07
CA ASP A 35 15.15 3.83 2.32
C ASP A 35 13.86 3.67 1.52
N LYS A 36 13.74 2.60 0.73
CA LYS A 36 12.56 2.31 -0.07
C LYS A 36 11.33 2.01 0.78
N ILE A 37 11.51 1.31 1.91
CA ILE A 37 10.43 1.06 2.86
C ILE A 37 9.90 2.38 3.42
N THR A 38 10.82 3.25 3.88
CA THR A 38 10.46 4.55 4.47
C THR A 38 9.74 5.43 3.45
N GLU A 39 10.25 5.49 2.22
CA GLU A 39 9.63 6.23 1.13
C GLU A 39 8.23 5.69 0.78
N GLY A 40 8.07 4.36 0.66
CA GLY A 40 6.79 3.73 0.39
C GLY A 40 5.74 4.05 1.46
N LEU A 41 6.12 3.97 2.74
CA LEU A 41 5.24 4.33 3.86
C LEU A 41 4.85 5.81 3.83
N ALA A 42 5.80 6.71 3.54
CA ALA A 42 5.52 8.14 3.45
C ALA A 42 4.54 8.48 2.32
N ARG A 43 4.69 7.85 1.14
CA ARG A 43 3.76 8.00 0.01
C ARG A 43 2.35 7.52 0.36
N MET A 44 2.24 6.35 1.01
CA MET A 44 0.95 5.83 1.49
C MET A 44 0.28 6.78 2.50
N ALA A 45 1.04 7.28 3.48
CA ALA A 45 0.54 8.19 4.50
C ALA A 45 0.01 9.51 3.91
N LYS A 46 0.76 10.10 2.97
CA LYS A 46 0.35 11.31 2.24
C LYS A 46 -0.98 11.09 1.50
N TRP A 47 -1.04 10.03 0.70
CA TRP A 47 -2.23 9.67 -0.09
C TRP A 47 -3.48 9.46 0.79
N LEU A 48 -3.33 8.79 1.94
CA LEU A 48 -4.41 8.60 2.90
C LEU A 48 -4.87 9.91 3.54
N ALA A 49 -3.93 10.79 3.89
CA ALA A 49 -4.25 12.08 4.49
C ALA A 49 -5.01 13.01 3.53
N GLU A 50 -4.68 12.97 2.24
CA GLU A 50 -5.37 13.74 1.20
C GLU A 50 -6.83 13.29 1.03
N ARG A 51 -7.09 11.98 1.06
CA ARG A 51 -8.45 11.42 0.99
C ARG A 51 -9.28 11.58 2.26
N ARG A 52 -8.65 11.72 3.43
CA ARG A 52 -9.38 11.93 4.69
C ARG A 52 -9.95 13.34 4.83
N ARG A 53 -9.54 14.27 3.97
CA ARG A 53 -9.99 15.68 3.96
C ARG A 53 -11.14 15.94 2.97
N SER A 54 -11.56 14.93 2.22
CA SER A 54 -12.67 14.95 1.26
C SER A 54 -13.83 14.10 1.76
#